data_AF-A0A7C1PRN3-F1
#
_entry.id   AF-A0A7C1PRN3-F1
#
_cell.length_a   1.000
_cell.length_b   1.000
_cell.length_c   1.000
_cell.angle_alpha   90.00
_cell.angle_beta   90.00
_cell.angle_gamma   90.00
#
_symmetry.space_group_name_H-M   'P 1'
#
loop_
_entity.id
_entity.type
_entity.pdbx_description
1 polymer ?
#
loop_
_entity_poly.entity_id
_entity_poly.type
_entity_poly.pdbx_seq_one_letter_code
_entity_poly.pdbx_strand_id
1 'polypeptide(L)' 'MMITKEMTVSEVLREKPSSTKLLMSYGICNCCGGDLTLAESAASKGVDIDMLLERINKK' A
#
# COMPACT_ATOMS: atom_id res chain seq x y z
N MET A 1 -8.59 6.54 9.79
CA MET A 1 -7.18 6.97 9.70
C MET A 1 -6.88 7.29 8.24
N MET A 2 -6.06 8.31 7.97
CA MET A 2 -5.52 8.55 6.61
C MET A 2 -4.24 7.74 6.44
N ILE A 3 -4.15 6.96 5.37
CA ILE A 3 -2.96 6.19 5.03
C ILE A 3 -1.89 7.13 4.46
N THR A 4 -0.64 6.97 4.91
CA THR A 4 0.52 7.73 4.42
C THR A 4 1.54 6.80 3.76
N LYS A 5 2.49 7.38 3.03
CA LYS A 5 3.51 6.62 2.26
C LYS A 5 4.57 5.98 3.14
N GLU A 6 4.76 6.49 4.36
CA GLU A 6 5.72 6.04 5.37
C GLU A 6 5.22 4.80 6.14
N MET A 7 3.91 4.51 6.09
CA MET A 7 3.37 3.29 6.68
C MET A 7 3.86 2.06 5.94
N THR A 8 4.17 1.00 6.69
CA THR A 8 4.47 -0.31 6.11
C THR A 8 3.24 -0.92 5.44
N VAL A 9 3.45 -1.76 4.44
CA VAL A 9 2.36 -2.49 3.78
C VAL A 9 1.53 -3.29 4.82
N SER A 10 2.18 -3.85 5.84
CA SER A 10 1.48 -4.57 6.91
C SER A 10 0.62 -3.65 7.79
N GLU A 11 1.09 -2.46 8.13
CA GLU A 11 0.28 -1.47 8.86
C GLU A 11 -0.91 -1.00 8.04
N VAL A 12 -0.71 -0.70 6.74
CA VAL A 12 -1.80 -0.30 5.84
C VAL A 12 -2.87 -1.39 5.75
N LEU A 13 -2.48 -2.66 5.63
CA LEU A 13 -3.43 -3.77 5.54
C LEU A 13 -4.17 -4.03 6.87
N ARG A 14 -3.54 -3.73 8.02
CA ARG A 14 -4.20 -3.79 9.33
C ARG A 14 -5.20 -2.64 9.52
N GLU A 15 -4.80 -1.41 9.18
CA GLU A 15 -5.63 -0.21 9.32
C GLU A 15 -6.75 -0.16 8.28
N LYS A 16 -6.50 -0.68 7.08
CA LYS A 16 -7.44 -0.66 5.96
C LYS A 16 -7.49 -2.00 5.23
N PRO A 17 -8.11 -3.04 5.83
CA PRO A 17 -8.22 -4.37 5.20
C PRO A 17 -8.93 -4.34 3.84
N SER A 18 -9.80 -3.36 3.58
CA SER A 18 -10.46 -3.15 2.29
C SER A 18 -9.50 -2.80 1.15
N SER A 19 -8.29 -2.32 1.46
CA SER A 19 -7.24 -2.02 0.50
C SER A 19 -6.50 -3.27 0.00
N THR A 20 -6.67 -4.44 0.64
CA THR A 20 -5.96 -5.67 0.29
C THR A 20 -6.05 -6.02 -1.19
N LYS A 21 -7.27 -6.09 -1.74
CA LYS A 21 -7.48 -6.42 -3.17
C LYS A 21 -6.87 -5.36 -4.10
N LEU A 22 -6.88 -4.10 -3.69
CA LEU A 22 -6.28 -3.01 -4.46
C LEU A 22 -4.75 -3.15 -4.49
N LEU A 23 -4.10 -3.31 -3.33
CA LEU A 23 -2.64 -3.48 -3.25
C LEU A 23 -2.18 -4.73 -4.03
N MET A 24 -2.90 -5.84 -3.88
CA MET A 24 -2.60 -7.06 -4.63
C MET A 24 -2.71 -6.88 -6.15
N SER A 25 -3.63 -6.04 -6.64
CA SER A 25 -3.74 -5.74 -8.07
C SER A 25 -2.52 -4.99 -8.64
N TYR A 26 -1.75 -4.32 -7.77
CA TYR A 26 -0.47 -3.68 -8.09
C TYR A 26 0.75 -4.57 -7.78
N GLY A 27 0.53 -5.83 -7.39
CA GLY A 27 1.60 -6.75 -6.99
C GLY A 27 2.22 -6.41 -5.64
N ILE A 28 1.55 -5.61 -4.80
CA ILE A 28 1.98 -5.25 -3.45
C ILE A 28 1.24 -6.15 -2.46
N CYS A 29 1.98 -6.95 -1.68
CA CYS A 29 1.43 -7.81 -0.65
C CYS A 29 2.38 -7.93 0.55
N ASN A 30 1.83 -8.29 1.71
CA ASN A 30 2.62 -8.47 2.93
C ASN A 30 3.52 -9.72 2.90
N CYS A 31 3.27 -10.70 2.04
CA CYS A 31 4.07 -11.92 1.98
C CYS A 31 5.52 -11.71 1.53
N CYS A 32 5.78 -10.70 0.69
CA CYS A 32 7.12 -10.45 0.13
C CYS A 32 7.63 -9.01 0.39
N GLY A 33 6.83 -8.17 1.05
CA GLY A 33 7.17 -6.76 1.28
C GLY A 33 6.40 -6.15 2.45
N GLY A 34 5.95 -6.97 3.40
CA GLY A 34 5.14 -6.52 4.53
C GLY A 34 5.83 -5.48 5.42
N ASP A 35 7.15 -5.53 5.52
CA ASP A 35 7.96 -4.63 6.33
C ASP A 35 8.46 -3.40 5.54
N LEU A 36 8.27 -3.40 4.22
CA LEU A 36 8.56 -2.23 3.39
C LEU A 36 7.48 -1.19 3.57
N THR A 37 7.88 0.08 3.51
CA THR A 37 6.95 1.18 3.40
C THR A 37 6.13 1.07 2.11
N LEU A 38 4.96 1.70 2.10
CA LEU A 38 4.12 1.76 0.92
C LEU A 38 4.86 2.46 -0.24
N ALA A 39 5.67 3.48 0.07
CA ALA A 39 6.54 4.16 -0.90
C ALA A 39 7.56 3.21 -1.55
N GLU A 40 8.31 2.46 -0.74
CA GLU A 40 9.33 1.52 -1.22
C GLU A 40 8.70 0.39 -2.04
N SER A 41 7.58 -0.15 -1.57
CA SER A 41 6.84 -1.18 -2.31
C SER A 41 6.33 -0.65 -3.65
N ALA A 42 5.73 0.55 -3.67
CA ALA A 42 5.25 1.18 -4.90
C ALA A 42 6.39 1.43 -5.90
N ALA A 43 7.52 1.96 -5.43
CA ALA A 43 8.72 2.17 -6.24
C ALA A 43 9.25 0.87 -6.84
N SER A 44 9.30 -0.22 -6.04
CA SER A 44 9.75 -1.54 -6.52
C SER A 44 8.87 -2.15 -7.62
N LYS A 45 7.59 -1.70 -7.70
CA LYS A 45 6.60 -2.16 -8.68
C LYS A 45 6.38 -1.17 -9.81
N GLY A 46 7.07 -0.02 -9.82
CA GLY A 46 6.86 1.04 -10.80
C GLY A 46 5.47 1.70 -10.69
N VAL A 47 4.91 1.75 -9.49
CA VAL A 47 3.58 2.31 -9.20
C VAL A 47 3.74 3.72 -8.65
N ASP A 48 2.93 4.66 -9.16
CA ASP A 48 2.87 6.02 -8.63
C ASP A 48 2.28 6.02 -7.22
N ILE A 49 3.05 6.51 -6.25
CA ILE A 49 2.67 6.49 -4.83
C ILE A 49 1.52 7.45 -4.53
N ASP A 50 1.44 8.60 -5.19
CA ASP A 50 0.41 9.60 -4.91
C ASP A 50 -0.96 9.11 -5.43
N MET A 51 -0.99 8.51 -6.63
CA MET A 51 -2.17 7.83 -7.17
C MET A 51 -2.60 6.66 -6.26
N LEU A 52 -1.64 5.88 -5.76
CA LEU A 52 -1.93 4.75 -4.88
C LEU A 52 -2.56 5.22 -3.56
N LEU A 53 -1.99 6.27 -2.94
CA LEU A 53 -2.52 6.88 -1.72
C LEU A 53 -3.93 7.44 -1.94
N GLU A 54 -4.18 8.11 -3.06
CA GLU A 54 -5.51 8.63 -3.39
C GLU A 54 -6.53 7.49 -3.49
N ARG A 55 -6.19 6.41 -4.20
CA ARG A 55 -7.07 5.23 -4.37
C ARG A 55 -7.32 4.50 -3.04
N ILE A 56 -6.30 4.38 -2.20
CA ILE A 56 -6.42 3.75 -0.88
C ILE A 56 -7.30 4.62 0.01
N ASN A 57 -7.07 5.94 0.06
CA ASN A 57 -7.79 6.84 0.97
C ASN A 57 -9.22 7.18 0.52
N LYS A 58 -9.55 7.07 -0.78
CA LYS A 58 -10.91 7.28 -1.31
C LYS A 58 -11.90 6.15 -1.01
N LYS A 59 -11.42 4.96 -0.64
CA LYS A 59 -12.28 3.83 -0.23
C LYS A 59 -12.63 3.85 1.25
#